data_AF-A0A7S5UK31-F1
#
_entry.id   AF-A0A7S5UK31-F1
#
_cell.length_a   1.000
_cell.length_b   1.000
_cell.length_c   1.000
_cell.angle_alpha   90.00
_cell.angle_beta   90.00
_cell.angle_gamma   90.00
#
_symmetry.space_group_name_H-M   'P 1'
#
loop_
_entity.id
_entity.type
_entity.pdbx_description
1 polymer ?
#
loop_
_entity_poly.entity_id
_entity_poly.type
_entity_poly.pdbx_seq_one_letter_code
_entity_poly.pdbx_strand_id
1 'polypeptide(L)'
;AENGGATDNNDGDITNRYTYAGLGGTFGEVTYGKNEGALGVITDFTDIMAYHGNSAADKLAVADRSDNMLSYKGQFQDLGLKASYRFADRSETNGEFTDNGKDGYSLSAIYAIGETGAKLGAGYAD
;
A
#
# COMPACT_ATOMS: atom_id res chain seq x y z
N ALA A 1 2.79 -8.69 -11.60
CA ALA A 1 2.09 -7.68 -10.79
C ALA A 1 0.72 -7.30 -11.38
N GLU A 2 -0.26 -6.96 -10.54
CA GLU A 2 -1.50 -6.28 -10.96
C GLU A 2 -1.27 -4.77 -11.04
N ASN A 3 -1.65 -4.16 -12.17
CA ASN A 3 -1.46 -2.73 -12.44
C ASN A 3 -2.52 -1.86 -11.75
N GLY A 4 -2.60 -1.90 -10.41
CA GLY A 4 -3.42 -0.98 -9.61
C GLY A 4 -4.91 -0.90 -10.03
N GLY A 5 -5.41 -1.91 -10.74
CA GLY A 5 -6.78 -1.97 -11.25
C GLY A 5 -7.79 -2.13 -10.13
N ALA A 6 -9.07 -1.94 -10.45
CA ALA A 6 -10.16 -1.99 -9.48
C ALA A 6 -10.13 -3.28 -8.64
N THR A 7 -9.75 -3.15 -7.38
CA THR A 7 -9.88 -4.18 -6.34
C THR A 7 -11.29 -4.17 -5.74
N ASP A 8 -12.28 -3.73 -6.51
CA ASP A 8 -13.68 -3.59 -6.11
C ASP A 8 -14.56 -4.39 -7.08
N ASN A 9 -15.51 -5.15 -6.53
CA ASN A 9 -16.54 -5.82 -7.31
C ASN A 9 -17.59 -4.78 -7.74
N ASN A 10 -17.81 -4.63 -9.05
CA ASN A 10 -18.73 -3.66 -9.67
C ASN A 10 -20.22 -4.03 -9.44
N ASP A 11 -20.71 -3.92 -8.21
CA ASP A 11 -22.14 -4.09 -7.88
C ASP A 11 -22.69 -2.76 -7.28
N GLY A 12 -22.78 -1.72 -8.14
CA GLY A 12 -23.32 -0.40 -7.81
C GLY A 12 -22.28 0.72 -7.59
N ASP A 13 -22.75 1.97 -7.44
CA ASP A 13 -21.92 3.20 -7.24
C ASP A 13 -21.27 3.30 -5.84
N ILE A 14 -21.08 2.17 -5.15
CA ILE A 14 -20.50 2.12 -3.81
C ILE A 14 -19.10 1.53 -3.89
N THR A 15 -18.11 2.29 -3.42
CA THR A 15 -16.72 1.85 -3.36
C THR A 15 -16.25 1.82 -1.90
N ASN A 16 -16.01 0.62 -1.37
CA ASN A 16 -15.45 0.45 -0.03
C ASN A 16 -13.94 0.64 -0.08
N ARG A 17 -13.49 1.88 0.12
CA ARG A 17 -12.08 2.24 -0.02
C ARG A 17 -11.18 1.57 1.02
N TYR A 18 -11.65 1.42 2.26
CA TYR A 18 -10.88 0.85 3.37
C TYR A 18 -11.73 -0.10 4.21
N THR A 19 -11.23 -1.31 4.41
CA THR A 19 -11.87 -2.37 5.21
C THR A 19 -10.78 -3.22 5.86
N TYR A 20 -10.28 -2.78 7.01
CA TYR A 20 -9.18 -3.46 7.71
C TYR A 20 -9.37 -3.44 9.23
N ALA A 21 -8.67 -4.35 9.89
CA ALA A 21 -8.48 -4.36 11.34
C ALA A 21 -6.99 -4.51 11.66
N GLY A 22 -6.57 -4.08 12.85
CA GLY A 22 -5.16 -4.13 13.20
C GLY A 22 -4.87 -3.91 14.68
N LEU A 23 -3.60 -4.08 15.01
CA LEU A 23 -3.03 -3.89 16.33
C LEU A 23 -1.88 -2.90 16.23
N GLY A 24 -1.82 -1.95 17.16
CA GLY A 24 -0.79 -0.92 17.18
C GLY A 24 -0.24 -0.65 18.57
N GLY A 25 0.99 -0.16 18.63
CA GLY A 25 1.69 0.20 19.86
C GLY A 25 3.03 0.87 19.60
N THR A 26 3.94 0.82 20.57
CA THR A 26 5.26 1.49 20.54
C THR A 26 6.09 1.19 19.29
N PHE A 27 5.95 -0.01 18.72
CA PHE A 27 6.75 -0.48 17.58
C PHE A 27 6.07 -0.28 16.22
N GLY A 28 4.96 0.46 16.18
CA GLY A 28 4.17 0.69 14.98
C GLY A 28 2.82 -0.04 15.00
N GLU A 29 2.22 -0.15 13.83
CA GLU A 29 0.88 -0.69 13.62
C GLU A 29 0.93 -1.73 12.49
N VAL A 30 0.30 -2.88 12.71
CA VAL A 30 0.07 -3.92 11.71
C VAL A 30 -1.42 -4.06 11.47
N THR A 31 -1.82 -4.11 10.21
CA THR A 31 -3.21 -4.27 9.78
C THR A 31 -3.34 -5.39 8.74
N TYR A 32 -4.53 -5.99 8.67
CA TYR A 32 -4.93 -6.88 7.59
C TYR A 32 -6.29 -6.47 7.04
N GLY A 33 -6.43 -6.53 5.72
CA GLY A 33 -7.61 -6.10 4.98
C GLY A 33 -7.27 -5.04 3.92
N LYS A 34 -8.28 -4.38 3.35
CA LYS A 34 -8.08 -3.35 2.32
C LYS A 34 -7.50 -2.09 2.95
N ASN A 35 -6.20 -1.87 2.76
CA ASN A 35 -5.45 -0.74 3.31
C ASN A 35 -4.33 -0.31 2.35
N GLU A 36 -3.62 0.77 2.68
CA GLU A 36 -2.53 1.30 1.86
C GLU A 36 -1.24 0.48 1.97
N GLY A 37 -0.57 0.32 0.83
CA GLY A 37 0.80 -0.16 0.72
C GLY A 37 1.83 0.91 1.08
N ALA A 38 3.09 0.64 0.71
CA ALA A 38 4.22 1.44 1.17
C ALA A 38 4.52 2.68 0.29
N LEU A 39 4.10 2.74 -0.97
CA LEU A 39 4.58 3.79 -1.90
C LEU A 39 3.74 5.07 -1.91
N GLY A 40 2.53 5.07 -1.32
CA GLY A 40 1.71 6.28 -1.21
C GLY A 40 2.48 7.46 -0.60
N VAL A 41 3.19 7.22 0.51
CA VAL A 41 3.96 8.26 1.20
C VAL A 41 5.16 8.81 0.40
N ILE A 42 5.61 8.09 -0.62
CA ILE A 42 6.65 8.56 -1.55
C ILE A 42 6.03 9.45 -2.63
N THR A 43 4.86 9.09 -3.15
CA THR A 43 4.15 9.91 -4.15
C THR A 43 3.60 11.21 -3.58
N ASP A 44 3.28 11.22 -2.28
CA ASP A 44 2.83 12.41 -1.53
C ASP A 44 3.84 13.57 -1.55
N PHE A 45 5.13 13.30 -1.86
CA PHE A 45 6.13 14.37 -2.03
C PHE A 45 5.79 15.33 -3.17
N THR A 46 5.05 14.86 -4.18
CA THR A 46 4.68 15.64 -5.37
C THR A 46 3.17 15.79 -5.57
N ASP A 47 2.37 14.93 -4.93
CA ASP A 47 0.90 14.99 -4.98
C ASP A 47 0.33 16.02 -4.00
N ILE A 48 0.66 17.30 -4.22
CA ILE A 48 0.28 18.44 -3.37
C ILE A 48 -0.77 19.35 -3.99
N MET A 49 -1.24 19.02 -5.19
CA MET A 49 -2.19 19.82 -5.96
C MET A 49 -3.64 19.41 -5.63
N ALA A 50 -4.57 20.36 -5.67
CA ALA A 50 -5.94 20.14 -5.19
C ALA A 50 -6.82 19.24 -6.09
N TYR A 51 -6.41 18.98 -7.34
CA TYR A 51 -7.24 18.24 -8.30
C TYR A 51 -6.43 17.53 -9.40
N HIS A 52 -5.46 18.24 -9.99
CA HIS A 52 -4.50 17.65 -10.94
C HIS A 52 -3.29 17.10 -10.19
N GLY A 53 -2.42 16.33 -10.84
CA GLY A 53 -1.20 15.79 -10.21
C GLY A 53 -1.15 14.27 -10.24
N ASN A 54 -0.08 13.69 -9.67
CA ASN A 54 0.15 12.25 -9.56
C ASN A 54 0.04 11.45 -10.89
N SER A 55 0.11 12.10 -12.05
CA SER A 55 -0.16 11.47 -13.36
C SER A 55 1.04 10.71 -13.96
N ALA A 56 2.19 10.69 -13.29
CA ALA A 56 3.42 10.02 -13.72
C ALA A 56 4.05 9.17 -12.60
N ALA A 57 3.24 8.74 -11.64
CA ALA A 57 3.67 7.99 -10.46
C ALA A 57 2.76 6.78 -10.21
N ASP A 58 2.56 5.98 -11.27
CA ASP A 58 1.78 4.74 -11.20
C ASP A 58 2.38 3.80 -10.15
N LYS A 59 1.50 3.23 -9.32
CA LYS A 59 1.85 2.30 -8.26
C LYS A 59 1.27 0.92 -8.57
N LEU A 60 2.05 -0.13 -8.36
CA LEU A 60 1.54 -1.51 -8.37
C LEU A 60 0.48 -1.68 -7.27
N ALA A 61 -0.46 -2.61 -7.43
CA ALA A 61 -1.58 -2.78 -6.49
C ALA A 61 -1.13 -2.97 -5.03
N VAL A 62 -0.06 -3.73 -4.79
CA VAL A 62 0.53 -3.93 -3.44
C VAL A 62 1.19 -2.68 -2.86
N ALA A 63 1.61 -1.74 -3.72
CA ALA A 63 2.21 -0.47 -3.37
C ALA A 63 1.19 0.66 -3.19
N ASP A 64 -0.01 0.51 -3.76
CA ASP A 64 -1.12 1.46 -3.69
C ASP A 64 -2.12 1.09 -2.59
N ARG A 65 -3.30 0.58 -2.94
CA ARG A 65 -4.31 0.11 -1.99
C ARG A 65 -4.96 -1.18 -2.50
N SER A 66 -4.75 -2.27 -1.76
CA SER A 66 -5.29 -3.59 -2.09
C SER A 66 -5.85 -4.28 -0.86
N ASP A 67 -6.81 -5.18 -1.07
CA ASP A 67 -7.23 -6.16 -0.08
C ASP A 67 -6.30 -7.38 -0.06
N ASN A 68 -6.63 -8.36 0.80
CA ASN A 68 -5.82 -9.56 1.05
C ASN A 68 -4.33 -9.23 1.32
N MET A 69 -4.10 -8.14 2.06
CA MET A 69 -2.78 -7.57 2.29
C MET A 69 -2.53 -7.35 3.77
N LEU A 70 -1.33 -7.73 4.21
CA LEU A 70 -0.77 -7.33 5.50
C LEU A 70 0.01 -6.03 5.31
N SER A 71 -0.29 -5.01 6.13
CA SER A 71 0.36 -3.70 6.03
C SER A 71 0.94 -3.30 7.39
N TYR A 72 2.17 -2.81 7.37
CA TYR A 72 2.90 -2.30 8.53
C TYR A 72 3.29 -0.84 8.33
N LYS A 73 3.19 -0.03 9.40
CA LYS A 73 3.78 1.30 9.48
C LYS A 73 4.43 1.52 10.84
N GLY A 74 5.58 2.19 10.86
CA GLY A 74 6.30 2.54 12.08
C GLY A 74 7.01 3.87 11.94
N GLN A 75 7.09 4.62 13.04
CA GLN A 75 7.84 5.87 13.13
C GLN A 75 8.89 5.73 14.24
N PHE A 76 10.16 5.92 13.86
CA PHE A 76 11.30 5.79 14.74
C PHE A 76 12.14 7.07 14.67
N GLN A 77 11.85 8.02 15.56
CA GLN A 77 12.47 9.36 15.53
C GLN A 77 12.27 10.02 14.16
N ASP A 78 13.34 10.25 13.39
CA ASP A 78 13.32 10.87 12.07
C ASP A 78 13.07 9.88 10.91
N LEU A 79 13.03 8.57 11.19
CA LEU A 79 12.82 7.52 10.21
C LEU A 79 11.39 6.98 10.25
N GLY A 80 10.63 7.22 9.18
CA GLY A 80 9.35 6.57 8.93
C GLY A 80 9.52 5.37 8.00
N LEU A 81 8.90 4.23 8.34
CA LEU A 81 8.91 3.01 7.54
C LEU A 81 7.48 2.55 7.26
N LYS A 82 7.21 2.13 6.02
CA LYS A 82 6.00 1.37 5.67
C LYS A 82 6.40 0.11 4.89
N ALA A 83 5.71 -0.99 5.14
CA ALA A 83 5.87 -2.21 4.39
C ALA A 83 4.51 -2.87 4.17
N SER A 84 4.35 -3.60 3.06
CA SER A 84 3.17 -4.44 2.85
C SER A 84 3.53 -5.74 2.14
N TYR A 85 2.71 -6.75 2.35
CA TYR A 85 2.75 -8.02 1.63
C TYR A 85 1.31 -8.42 1.28
N ARG A 86 1.04 -8.61 -0.01
CA ARG A 86 -0.24 -9.10 -0.51
C ARG A 86 -0.12 -10.57 -0.84
N PHE A 87 -1.12 -11.35 -0.44
CA PHE A 87 -1.23 -12.76 -0.80
C PHE A 87 -1.93 -12.91 -2.15
N ALA A 88 -1.58 -13.96 -2.90
CA ALA A 88 -2.34 -14.35 -4.09
C ALA A 88 -3.76 -14.77 -3.67
N ASP A 89 -4.76 -14.36 -4.45
CA ASP A 89 -6.16 -14.65 -4.16
C ASP A 89 -6.50 -16.06 -4.62
N ARG A 90 -7.10 -16.83 -3.72
CA ARG A 90 -7.53 -18.19 -4.01
C ARG A 90 -8.60 -18.18 -5.10
N SER A 91 -8.41 -19.02 -6.10
CA SER A 91 -9.37 -19.33 -7.15
C SER A 91 -9.68 -20.83 -7.18
N GLU A 92 -10.73 -21.22 -7.88
CA GLU A 92 -11.10 -22.62 -8.06
C GLU A 92 -11.10 -22.93 -9.56
N THR A 93 -10.29 -23.92 -9.98
CA THR A 93 -10.25 -24.41 -11.35
C THR A 93 -10.43 -25.92 -11.34
N ASN A 94 -11.46 -26.41 -12.03
CA ASN A 94 -11.75 -27.84 -12.14
C ASN A 94 -11.92 -28.57 -10.78
N GLY A 95 -12.43 -27.87 -9.75
CA GLY A 95 -12.63 -28.44 -8.41
C GLY A 95 -11.36 -28.50 -7.55
N GLU A 96 -10.24 -27.96 -8.02
CA GLU A 96 -9.00 -27.79 -7.25
C GLU A 96 -8.80 -26.32 -6.86
N PHE A 97 -8.28 -26.10 -5.65
CA PHE A 97 -7.87 -24.78 -5.21
C PHE A 97 -6.56 -24.38 -5.90
N THR A 98 -6.61 -23.25 -6.60
CA THR A 98 -5.46 -22.58 -7.20
C THR A 98 -5.40 -21.12 -6.72
N ASP A 99 -4.50 -20.33 -7.25
CA ASP A 99 -4.39 -18.91 -6.96
C ASP A 99 -4.17 -18.09 -8.25
N ASN A 100 -4.36 -16.78 -8.16
CA ASN A 100 -4.21 -15.87 -9.30
C ASN A 100 -2.75 -15.43 -9.57
N GLY A 101 -1.78 -15.89 -8.79
CA GLY A 101 -0.37 -15.49 -8.89
C GLY A 101 -0.13 -13.99 -8.68
N LYS A 102 -0.97 -13.34 -7.88
CA LYS A 102 -0.93 -11.87 -7.64
C LYS A 102 -0.44 -11.51 -6.23
N ASP A 103 0.37 -12.38 -5.64
CA ASP A 103 1.16 -11.99 -4.48
C ASP A 103 2.18 -10.92 -4.85
N GLY A 104 2.63 -10.18 -3.84
CA GLY A 104 3.60 -9.11 -4.01
C GLY A 104 3.97 -8.45 -2.69
N TYR A 105 4.94 -7.55 -2.73
CA TYR A 105 5.36 -6.79 -1.55
C TYR A 105 5.74 -5.36 -1.89
N SER A 106 5.69 -4.49 -0.89
CA SER A 106 6.24 -3.13 -1.00
C SER A 106 6.93 -2.69 0.28
N LEU A 107 7.94 -1.83 0.14
CA LEU A 107 8.70 -1.24 1.25
C LEU A 107 9.02 0.22 0.91
N SER A 108 8.88 1.11 1.89
CA SER A 108 9.34 2.48 1.79
C SER A 108 9.94 2.99 3.09
N ALA A 109 10.83 3.95 2.94
CA ALA A 109 11.48 4.66 4.01
C ALA A 109 11.48 6.16 3.71
N ILE A 110 11.18 6.97 4.72
CA ILE A 110 11.31 8.42 4.69
C ILE A 110 12.19 8.84 5.87
N TYR A 111 13.22 9.62 5.59
CA TYR A 111 14.11 10.18 6.59
C TYR A 111 14.04 11.70 6.60
N ALA A 112 13.78 12.29 7.77
CA ALA A 112 13.87 13.73 7.98
C ALA A 112 15.31 14.13 8.34
N ILE A 113 15.88 15.10 7.64
CA ILE A 113 17.25 15.56 7.88
C ILE A 113 17.24 16.58 9.02
N GLY A 114 17.15 16.09 10.27
CA GLY A 114 17.04 16.91 11.47
C GLY A 114 15.98 18.00 11.34
N GLU A 115 16.27 19.21 11.83
CA GLU A 115 15.35 20.35 11.79
C GLU A 115 15.48 21.20 10.51
N THR A 116 16.16 20.71 9.47
CA THR A 116 16.43 21.50 8.25
C THR A 116 15.19 21.74 7.38
N GLY A 117 14.10 21.01 7.63
CA GLY A 117 12.91 20.98 6.79
C GLY A 117 13.05 20.08 5.55
N ALA A 118 14.23 19.52 5.27
CA ALA A 118 14.44 18.58 4.17
C ALA A 118 14.08 17.13 4.57
N LYS A 119 13.46 16.40 3.65
CA LYS A 119 13.15 14.97 3.79
C LYS A 119 13.61 14.22 2.56
N LEU A 120 14.09 12.99 2.74
CA LEU A 120 14.44 12.07 1.68
C LEU A 120 13.55 10.84 1.78
N GLY A 121 12.98 10.41 0.66
CA GLY A 121 12.13 9.22 0.59
C GLY A 121 12.59 8.29 -0.52
N ALA A 122 12.52 6.99 -0.26
CA ALA A 122 12.71 5.96 -1.28
C ALA A 122 11.78 4.78 -0.99
N GLY A 123 11.38 4.05 -2.04
CA GLY A 123 10.60 2.84 -1.89
C GLY A 123 10.68 1.94 -3.11
N TYR A 124 10.29 0.69 -2.92
CA TYR A 124 10.26 -0.36 -3.93
C TYR A 124 9.01 -1.22 -3.76
N ALA A 125 8.52 -1.79 -4.86
CA ALA A 125 7.44 -2.77 -4.86
C ALA A 125 7.56 -3.72 -6.05
N ASP A 126 7.10 -4.96 -5.86
CA ASP A 126 7.04 -6.02 -6.87
C ASP A 126 5.80 -6.90 -6.64
#